data_AF-A0A961VS23-F1
#
_entry.id   AF-A0A961VS23-F1
#
_cell.length_a   1.000
_cell.length_b   1.000
_cell.length_c   1.000
_cell.angle_alpha   90.00
_cell.angle_beta   90.00
_cell.angle_gamma   90.00
#
_symmetry.space_group_name_H-M   'P 1'
#
loop_
_entity.id
_entity.type
_entity.pdbx_description
1 polymer ?
#
loop_
_entity_poly.entity_id
_entity_poly.type
_entity_poly.pdbx_seq_one_letter_code
_entity_poly.pdbx_strand_id
1 'polypeptide(L)'
;MLWSNSSAALFLFLFADCYPALDQIPEEEPETDDVNRRDFAIGAAALLGHSLLPRASRADVPTAYNWQAFPPLDNKDQYIAWMVANRGEDPVYLAQRWDRYEHMIGHRDLFTDRDKRAFLMTPREEFCLKQNLPRAYERDFLDIGFGVTISGPNLVGRMTSSIDVQYGEKVLEVGTGSGYQSAYLANLTDKVWSIEIIKPLAERTRSTYDALIKRGYSEYAAITTKNADGYYGWEEAGPFDKIIVTCGIDHIPPPLLRQLKSGGIMVIPIGPPGAQHVLKVVKKKGVLGGERIVRSDIYRGSVVPFVPFTKLEGDEIVGTHNQ
;
A
#
# COMPACT_ATOMS: atom_id res chain seq x y z
N MET A 1 21.64 10.74 -63.58
CA MET A 1 21.25 11.79 -62.61
C MET A 1 20.96 11.05 -61.30
N LEU A 2 21.87 10.95 -60.32
CA LEU A 2 22.37 12.01 -59.41
C LEU A 2 21.15 12.70 -58.75
N TRP A 3 20.86 12.62 -57.44
CA TRP A 3 21.74 12.68 -56.25
C TRP A 3 21.07 12.09 -54.99
N SER A 4 21.91 11.52 -54.11
CA SER A 4 21.73 11.42 -52.66
C SER A 4 22.14 12.73 -51.98
N ASN A 5 21.98 12.80 -50.64
CA ASN A 5 22.55 13.72 -49.64
C ASN A 5 21.50 14.63 -48.94
N SER A 6 21.58 14.95 -47.64
CA SER A 6 22.64 14.69 -46.66
C SER A 6 22.14 14.85 -45.22
N SER A 7 22.94 14.26 -44.34
CA SER A 7 23.00 14.26 -42.88
C SER A 7 22.95 15.64 -42.21
N ALA A 8 22.38 15.67 -41.00
CA ALA A 8 22.63 16.70 -39.99
C ALA A 8 23.39 16.07 -38.83
N ALA A 9 24.70 16.32 -38.78
CA ALA A 9 25.56 16.07 -37.63
C ALA A 9 26.63 17.17 -37.63
N LEU A 10 26.52 18.13 -36.73
CA LEU A 10 27.63 18.97 -36.26
C LEU A 10 27.13 19.78 -35.05
N PHE A 11 27.74 19.59 -33.89
CA PHE A 11 28.33 20.65 -33.07
C PHE A 11 29.04 20.01 -31.88
N LEU A 12 30.35 19.82 -32.05
CA LEU A 12 31.28 19.35 -31.03
C LEU A 12 32.57 20.09 -31.34
N PHE A 13 32.94 21.09 -30.54
CA PHE A 13 34.33 21.50 -30.36
C PHE A 13 34.50 22.56 -29.27
N LEU A 14 35.56 22.34 -28.48
CA LEU A 14 36.40 23.30 -27.76
C LEU A 14 35.79 24.00 -26.53
N PHE A 15 36.19 23.53 -25.34
CA PHE A 15 37.04 24.32 -24.44
C PHE A 15 37.83 23.37 -23.52
N ALA A 16 39.12 23.23 -23.85
CA ALA A 16 40.16 22.79 -22.93
C ALA A 16 40.81 24.03 -22.31
N ASP A 17 41.54 23.81 -21.23
CA ASP A 17 42.52 24.70 -20.59
C ASP A 17 41.97 25.82 -19.70
N CYS A 18 41.91 25.52 -18.40
CA CYS A 18 42.33 26.40 -17.30
C CYS A 18 42.31 25.62 -15.97
N TYR A 19 43.43 24.97 -15.62
CA TYR A 19 43.73 24.59 -14.24
C TYR A 19 45.19 25.00 -13.96
N PRO A 20 45.46 25.94 -13.04
CA PRO A 20 46.81 26.23 -12.63
C PRO A 20 47.32 25.16 -11.65
N ALA A 21 48.61 24.84 -11.80
CA ALA A 21 49.39 23.99 -10.94
C ALA A 21 49.40 24.49 -9.49
N LEU A 22 49.24 23.57 -8.54
CA LEU A 22 49.63 23.76 -7.15
C LEU A 22 50.64 22.66 -6.80
N ASP A 23 51.90 23.05 -6.89
CA ASP A 23 53.06 22.37 -6.34
C ASP A 23 53.13 22.61 -4.82
N GLN A 24 53.62 21.59 -4.12
CA GLN A 24 54.23 21.60 -2.78
C GLN A 24 53.31 21.73 -1.56
N ILE A 25 52.89 20.56 -1.04
CA ILE A 25 52.57 20.36 0.37
C ILE A 25 53.85 19.83 1.04
N PRO A 26 54.42 20.51 2.05
CA PRO A 26 55.54 19.96 2.81
C PRO A 26 55.07 18.86 3.76
N GLU A 27 55.85 17.79 3.84
CA GLU A 27 55.75 16.74 4.87
C GLU A 27 56.12 17.33 6.24
N GLU A 28 55.20 17.31 7.20
CA GLU A 28 55.51 17.51 8.61
C GLU A 28 55.72 16.14 9.28
N GLU A 29 56.95 15.93 9.77
CA GLU A 29 57.31 14.81 10.65
C GLU A 29 56.60 14.95 12.02
N PRO A 30 56.23 13.83 12.67
CA PRO A 30 55.55 13.88 13.96
C PRO A 30 56.53 14.19 15.10
N GLU A 31 56.27 15.30 15.80
CA GLU A 31 56.95 15.67 17.04
C GLU A 31 56.51 14.70 18.16
N THR A 32 57.46 13.93 18.68
CA THR A 32 57.27 12.98 19.77
C THR A 32 57.28 13.71 21.10
N ASP A 33 56.12 13.88 21.72
CA ASP A 33 56.04 14.43 23.07
C ASP A 33 56.00 13.31 24.13
N ASP A 34 56.89 13.48 25.10
CA ASP A 34 57.41 12.48 26.02
C ASP A 34 56.41 12.23 27.17
N VAL A 35 55.79 11.04 27.21
CA VAL A 35 54.85 10.69 28.29
C VAL A 35 55.63 10.27 29.53
N ASN A 36 55.88 11.24 30.42
CA ASN A 36 56.41 10.97 31.74
C ASN A 36 55.35 10.32 32.63
N ARG A 37 55.56 9.04 32.93
CA ARG A 37 54.78 8.26 33.90
C ARG A 37 55.21 8.62 35.32
N ARG A 38 54.43 9.50 35.97
CA ARG A 38 54.06 9.50 37.40
C ARG A 38 53.65 10.91 37.79
N ASP A 39 52.63 10.98 38.65
CA ASP A 39 52.01 12.17 39.26
C ASP A 39 50.68 12.54 38.60
N PHE A 40 49.56 12.72 39.28
CA PHE A 40 49.12 12.38 40.63
C PHE A 40 47.60 12.54 40.57
N ALA A 41 46.85 11.65 41.24
CA ALA A 41 45.41 11.70 41.28
C ALA A 41 44.91 12.98 41.97
N ILE A 42 43.75 13.48 41.54
CA ILE A 42 42.59 13.96 42.33
C ILE A 42 41.83 15.02 41.52
N GLY A 43 40.55 14.75 41.26
CA GLY A 43 39.56 15.82 41.05
C GLY A 43 38.81 15.80 39.72
N ALA A 44 37.79 14.96 39.61
CA ALA A 44 36.47 15.35 39.09
C ALA A 44 35.53 14.13 39.14
N ALA A 45 34.72 14.08 40.19
CA ALA A 45 33.53 13.26 40.22
C ALA A 45 32.52 13.76 39.17
N ALA A 46 31.73 12.83 38.63
CA ALA A 46 30.57 13.02 37.77
C ALA A 46 30.83 13.34 36.28
N LEU A 47 31.27 12.33 35.53
CA LEU A 47 30.78 12.13 34.17
C LEU A 47 29.95 10.85 34.15
N LEU A 48 28.64 11.05 34.06
CA LEU A 48 27.64 10.03 33.80
C LEU A 48 28.05 9.26 32.56
N GLY A 49 28.57 8.05 32.76
CA GLY A 49 28.65 7.05 31.71
C GLY A 49 27.25 6.83 31.19
N HIS A 50 26.95 7.44 30.04
CA HIS A 50 25.81 7.04 29.23
C HIS A 50 26.14 5.63 28.77
N SER A 51 25.68 4.64 29.54
CA SER A 51 25.50 3.30 29.01
C SER A 51 24.70 3.47 27.73
N LEU A 52 25.35 3.23 26.58
CA LEU A 52 24.69 3.03 25.30
C LEU A 52 23.92 1.72 25.39
N LEU A 53 22.86 1.71 26.19
CA LEU A 53 21.78 0.77 26.03
C LEU A 53 21.23 1.04 24.62
N PRO A 54 21.06 0.02 23.76
CA PRO A 54 20.39 0.23 22.49
C PRO A 54 19.06 0.92 22.82
N ARG A 55 18.85 2.13 22.28
CA ARG A 55 17.56 2.79 22.37
C ARG A 55 16.55 1.76 21.89
N ALA A 56 15.71 1.27 22.80
CA ALA A 56 14.55 0.49 22.42
C ALA A 56 13.89 1.27 21.27
N SER A 57 13.74 0.61 20.12
CA SER A 57 13.08 1.13 18.93
C SER A 57 11.74 1.71 19.37
N ARG A 58 11.69 3.01 19.66
CA ARG A 58 10.44 3.70 19.92
C ARG A 58 9.68 3.61 18.61
N ALA A 59 8.42 3.18 18.67
CA ALA A 59 7.53 3.26 17.53
C ALA A 59 7.63 4.67 16.93
N ASP A 60 7.87 4.77 15.62
CA ASP A 60 7.97 6.07 14.92
C ASP A 60 6.65 6.85 14.99
N VAL A 61 5.53 6.16 15.16
CA VAL A 61 4.19 6.71 15.35
C VAL A 61 4.05 7.29 16.78
N PRO A 62 3.87 8.62 16.94
CA PRO A 62 3.85 9.27 18.25
C PRO A 62 2.63 8.92 19.12
N THR A 63 1.49 8.61 18.51
CA THR A 63 0.20 8.40 19.19
C THR A 63 -0.39 7.03 18.86
N ALA A 64 -0.87 6.33 19.89
CA ALA A 64 -1.51 5.02 19.71
C ALA A 64 -2.73 5.11 18.76
N TYR A 65 -2.90 4.09 17.92
CA TYR A 65 -3.99 4.07 16.96
C TYR A 65 -5.36 4.03 17.64
N ASN A 66 -6.32 4.77 17.08
CA ASN A 66 -7.71 4.77 17.51
C ASN A 66 -8.63 4.82 16.29
N TRP A 67 -9.52 3.82 16.12
CA TRP A 67 -10.52 3.78 15.05
C TRP A 67 -11.49 4.97 15.05
N GLN A 68 -11.64 5.67 16.17
CA GLN A 68 -12.50 6.82 16.35
C GLN A 68 -11.75 8.16 16.19
N ALA A 69 -10.42 8.15 16.06
CA ALA A 69 -9.66 9.37 15.81
C ALA A 69 -9.80 9.78 14.34
N PHE A 70 -10.23 11.01 14.08
CA PHE A 70 -10.38 11.56 12.73
C PHE A 70 -9.35 12.66 12.50
N PRO A 71 -8.53 12.58 11.45
CA PRO A 71 -7.80 13.75 11.00
C PRO A 71 -8.78 14.78 10.42
N PRO A 72 -8.43 16.08 10.39
CA PRO A 72 -9.18 17.09 9.65
C PRO A 72 -9.44 16.65 8.19
N LEU A 73 -10.68 16.79 7.73
CA LEU A 73 -11.14 16.30 6.42
C LEU A 73 -11.36 17.40 5.39
N ASP A 74 -11.29 18.66 5.81
CA ASP A 74 -11.68 19.86 5.07
C ASP A 74 -10.54 20.88 4.89
N ASN A 75 -9.40 20.72 5.57
CA ASN A 75 -8.26 21.62 5.46
C ASN A 75 -6.91 20.88 5.37
N LYS A 76 -6.16 21.14 4.31
CA LYS A 76 -4.86 20.50 4.01
C LYS A 76 -3.82 20.71 5.10
N ASP A 77 -3.64 21.95 5.54
CA ASP A 77 -2.59 22.30 6.50
C ASP A 77 -2.88 21.70 7.87
N GLN A 78 -4.16 21.72 8.28
CA GLN A 78 -4.59 21.06 9.52
C GLN A 78 -4.47 19.55 9.43
N TYR A 79 -4.79 18.94 8.29
CA TYR A 79 -4.57 17.52 8.04
C TYR A 79 -3.09 17.14 8.17
N ILE A 80 -2.20 17.86 7.48
CA ILE A 80 -0.75 17.59 7.53
C ILE A 80 -0.24 17.76 8.96
N ALA A 81 -0.58 18.87 9.63
CA ALA A 81 -0.16 19.11 11.01
C ALA A 81 -0.65 18.01 11.96
N TRP A 82 -1.90 17.56 11.81
CA TRP A 82 -2.46 16.47 12.61
C TRP A 82 -1.71 15.15 12.35
N MET A 83 -1.46 14.79 11.09
CA MET A 83 -0.79 13.54 10.74
C MET A 83 0.68 13.53 11.19
N VAL A 84 1.40 14.65 11.08
CA VAL A 84 2.76 14.77 11.64
C VAL A 84 2.73 14.57 13.15
N ALA A 85 1.83 15.24 13.85
CA ALA A 85 1.76 15.17 15.31
C ALA A 85 1.32 13.79 15.84
N ASN A 86 0.41 13.10 15.14
CA ASN A 86 -0.17 11.83 15.62
C ASN A 86 0.49 10.59 15.02
N ARG A 87 1.04 10.70 13.81
CA ARG A 87 1.58 9.58 13.03
C ARG A 87 3.06 9.72 12.67
N GLY A 88 3.65 10.90 12.80
CA GLY A 88 5.07 11.13 12.49
C GLY A 88 5.39 10.95 10.99
N GLU A 89 4.37 11.06 10.14
CA GLU A 89 4.49 10.84 8.70
C GLU A 89 5.13 12.03 7.98
N ASP A 90 5.79 11.76 6.84
CA ASP A 90 6.49 12.77 6.05
C ASP A 90 5.48 13.77 5.41
N PRO A 91 5.59 15.08 5.70
CA PRO A 91 4.74 16.11 5.11
C PRO A 91 4.66 16.10 3.58
N VAL A 92 5.71 15.66 2.88
CA VAL A 92 5.73 15.59 1.42
C VAL A 92 4.72 14.58 0.90
N TYR A 93 4.70 13.37 1.47
CA TYR A 93 3.72 12.35 1.09
C TYR A 93 2.32 12.68 1.61
N LEU A 94 2.22 13.31 2.79
CA LEU A 94 0.93 13.78 3.30
C LEU A 94 0.28 14.82 2.36
N ALA A 95 1.07 15.75 1.83
CA ALA A 95 0.58 16.72 0.85
C ALA A 95 0.09 16.04 -0.43
N GLN A 96 0.83 15.06 -0.96
CA GLN A 96 0.43 14.29 -2.14
C GLN A 96 -0.83 13.44 -1.89
N ARG A 97 -0.94 12.84 -0.70
CA ARG A 97 -2.13 12.09 -0.27
C ARG A 97 -3.35 12.99 -0.23
N TRP A 98 -3.21 14.20 0.31
CA TRP A 98 -4.28 15.19 0.33
C TRP A 98 -4.70 15.62 -1.08
N ASP A 99 -3.76 15.94 -1.96
CA ASP A 99 -4.07 16.36 -3.32
C ASP A 99 -4.85 15.25 -4.07
N ARG A 100 -4.45 13.98 -3.88
CA ARG A 100 -5.22 12.84 -4.38
C ARG A 100 -6.59 12.73 -3.72
N TYR A 101 -6.69 12.94 -2.41
CA TYR A 101 -7.95 12.91 -1.67
C TYR A 101 -8.96 13.92 -2.25
N GLU A 102 -8.56 15.17 -2.50
CA GLU A 102 -9.45 16.19 -3.10
C GLU A 102 -9.98 15.76 -4.47
N HIS A 103 -9.11 15.20 -5.31
CA HIS A 103 -9.55 14.62 -6.58
C HIS A 103 -10.56 13.49 -6.37
N MET A 104 -10.33 12.57 -5.43
CA MET A 104 -11.22 11.45 -5.14
C MET A 104 -12.60 11.91 -4.63
N ILE A 105 -12.66 12.99 -3.84
CA ILE A 105 -13.93 13.61 -3.44
C ILE A 105 -14.68 14.16 -4.65
N GLY A 106 -13.99 14.91 -5.53
CA GLY A 106 -14.58 15.46 -6.75
C GLY A 106 -15.15 14.39 -7.70
N HIS A 107 -14.50 13.21 -7.77
CA HIS A 107 -14.94 12.07 -8.57
C HIS A 107 -15.94 11.16 -7.86
N ARG A 108 -16.27 11.44 -6.60
CA ARG A 108 -17.13 10.62 -5.74
C ARG A 108 -16.62 9.18 -5.59
N ASP A 109 -15.32 9.03 -5.33
CA ASP A 109 -14.69 7.73 -5.06
C ASP A 109 -14.72 7.34 -3.58
N LEU A 110 -15.01 8.29 -2.69
CA LEU A 110 -15.12 8.10 -1.24
C LEU A 110 -16.52 8.51 -0.80
N PHE A 111 -17.32 7.57 -0.27
CA PHE A 111 -18.76 7.79 -0.08
C PHE A 111 -19.10 8.38 1.28
N THR A 112 -18.42 7.95 2.34
CA THR A 112 -18.67 8.37 3.72
C THR A 112 -17.43 8.99 4.35
N ASP A 113 -17.59 9.71 5.47
CA ASP A 113 -16.43 10.25 6.19
C ASP A 113 -15.53 9.16 6.77
N ARG A 114 -16.05 7.94 7.00
CA ARG A 114 -15.24 6.78 7.38
C ARG A 114 -14.33 6.32 6.23
N ASP A 115 -14.84 6.32 4.99
CA ASP A 115 -14.02 6.02 3.81
C ASP A 115 -12.94 7.10 3.60
N LYS A 116 -13.32 8.37 3.74
CA LYS A 116 -12.39 9.51 3.67
C LYS A 116 -11.27 9.40 4.68
N ARG A 117 -11.63 9.16 5.95
CA ARG A 117 -10.68 8.90 7.03
C ARG A 117 -9.75 7.74 6.69
N ALA A 118 -10.31 6.60 6.28
CA ALA A 118 -9.50 5.41 6.04
C ALA A 118 -8.50 5.61 4.89
N PHE A 119 -8.88 6.31 3.82
CA PHE A 119 -7.95 6.72 2.77
C PHE A 119 -6.81 7.61 3.32
N LEU A 120 -7.16 8.67 4.05
CA LEU A 120 -6.20 9.63 4.60
C LEU A 120 -5.28 9.01 5.66
N MET A 121 -5.71 7.97 6.36
CA MET A 121 -4.91 7.25 7.36
C MET A 121 -4.01 6.15 6.76
N THR A 122 -4.08 5.88 5.46
CA THR A 122 -3.33 4.77 4.83
C THR A 122 -2.16 5.30 3.97
N PRO A 123 -0.89 5.19 4.43
CA PRO A 123 0.29 5.62 3.68
C PRO A 123 0.59 4.70 2.50
N ARG A 124 0.07 5.05 1.33
CA ARG A 124 0.25 4.27 0.10
C ARG A 124 1.71 4.09 -0.31
N GLU A 125 2.54 5.09 -0.04
CA GLU A 125 3.98 5.11 -0.30
C GLU A 125 4.72 3.93 0.36
N GLU A 126 4.27 3.46 1.53
CA GLU A 126 4.84 2.33 2.24
C GLU A 126 4.61 0.98 1.53
N PHE A 127 3.67 0.94 0.59
CA PHE A 127 3.30 -0.23 -0.20
C PHE A 127 3.76 -0.14 -1.67
N CYS A 128 4.51 0.91 -2.03
CA CYS A 128 5.09 1.07 -3.35
C CYS A 128 6.53 0.53 -3.40
N LEU A 129 6.96 0.05 -4.56
CA LEU A 129 8.39 -0.17 -4.79
C LEU A 129 9.13 1.16 -4.86
N LYS A 130 10.43 1.16 -4.53
CA LYS A 130 11.26 2.38 -4.46
C LYS A 130 11.19 3.21 -5.74
N GLN A 131 11.21 2.57 -6.92
CA GLN A 131 11.13 3.27 -8.20
C GLN A 131 9.78 3.97 -8.45
N ASN A 132 8.74 3.57 -7.73
CA ASN A 132 7.37 4.09 -7.88
C ASN A 132 7.02 5.15 -6.83
N LEU A 133 7.88 5.41 -5.85
CA LEU A 133 7.64 6.41 -4.80
C LEU A 133 7.29 7.82 -5.33
N PRO A 134 7.96 8.35 -6.39
CA PRO A 134 7.58 9.66 -6.95
C PRO A 134 6.16 9.70 -7.53
N ARG A 135 5.58 8.53 -7.81
CA ARG A 135 4.28 8.33 -8.46
C ARG A 135 3.24 7.74 -7.51
N ALA A 136 3.55 7.61 -6.22
CA ALA A 136 2.76 6.82 -5.26
C ALA A 136 1.27 7.23 -5.25
N TYR A 137 0.98 8.52 -5.41
CA TYR A 137 -0.37 9.09 -5.40
C TYR A 137 -0.91 9.44 -6.80
N GLU A 138 -0.28 8.99 -7.87
CA GLU A 138 -0.86 9.05 -9.21
C GLU A 138 -2.08 8.12 -9.32
N ARG A 139 -2.92 8.34 -10.34
CA ARG A 139 -4.11 7.51 -10.59
C ARG A 139 -3.73 6.13 -11.17
N ASP A 140 -2.50 5.98 -11.64
CA ASP A 140 -2.05 4.83 -12.42
C ASP A 140 -1.89 3.56 -11.59
N PHE A 141 -1.86 2.44 -12.31
CA PHE A 141 -1.39 1.16 -11.79
C PHE A 141 0.14 1.18 -11.80
N LEU A 142 0.76 0.82 -10.67
CA LEU A 142 2.21 0.83 -10.55
C LEU A 142 2.70 -0.61 -10.39
N ASP A 143 3.75 -0.99 -11.12
CA ASP A 143 4.35 -2.33 -11.02
C ASP A 143 4.80 -2.64 -9.58
N ILE A 144 4.54 -3.86 -9.12
CA ILE A 144 5.05 -4.35 -7.83
C ILE A 144 5.89 -5.61 -8.00
N GLY A 145 6.33 -5.91 -9.22
CA GLY A 145 6.99 -7.15 -9.59
C GLY A 145 6.01 -8.30 -9.80
N PHE A 146 6.54 -9.45 -10.21
CA PHE A 146 5.76 -10.68 -10.47
C PHE A 146 4.62 -10.51 -11.50
N GLY A 147 4.73 -9.51 -12.38
CA GLY A 147 3.73 -9.24 -13.43
C GLY A 147 2.40 -8.66 -12.90
N VAL A 148 2.39 -8.15 -11.67
CA VAL A 148 1.20 -7.55 -11.05
C VAL A 148 1.44 -6.12 -10.60
N THR A 149 0.37 -5.41 -10.22
CA THR A 149 0.41 -3.98 -9.92
C THR A 149 -0.29 -3.64 -8.60
N ILE A 150 0.10 -2.53 -7.99
CA ILE A 150 -0.73 -1.85 -6.99
C ILE A 150 -1.77 -0.99 -7.74
N SER A 151 -3.06 -1.27 -7.52
CA SER A 151 -4.17 -0.54 -8.15
C SER A 151 -4.19 0.93 -7.75
N GLY A 152 -4.58 1.83 -8.66
CA GLY A 152 -4.64 3.27 -8.39
C GLY A 152 -5.53 3.65 -7.19
N PRO A 153 -5.24 4.76 -6.46
CA PRO A 153 -5.97 5.16 -5.25
C PRO A 153 -7.48 5.30 -5.44
N ASN A 154 -7.89 5.88 -6.57
CA ASN A 154 -9.28 6.13 -6.92
C ASN A 154 -10.09 4.82 -7.05
N LEU A 155 -9.46 3.78 -7.64
CA LEU A 155 -10.07 2.46 -7.81
C LEU A 155 -10.23 1.76 -6.46
N VAL A 156 -9.16 1.75 -5.65
CA VAL A 156 -9.16 1.21 -4.28
C VAL A 156 -10.23 1.90 -3.43
N GLY A 157 -10.28 3.23 -3.43
CA GLY A 157 -11.27 4.00 -2.69
C GLY A 157 -12.70 3.69 -3.10
N ARG A 158 -13.00 3.64 -4.41
CA ARG A 158 -14.35 3.37 -4.90
C ARG A 158 -14.80 1.94 -4.62
N MET A 159 -13.93 0.93 -4.82
CA MET A 159 -14.25 -0.46 -4.51
C MET A 159 -14.51 -0.64 -3.01
N THR A 160 -13.67 -0.03 -2.16
CA THR A 160 -13.81 -0.08 -0.70
C THR A 160 -15.10 0.60 -0.24
N SER A 161 -15.38 1.81 -0.72
CA SER A 161 -16.63 2.53 -0.39
C SER A 161 -17.86 1.76 -0.88
N SER A 162 -17.74 0.98 -1.96
CA SER A 162 -18.83 0.19 -2.53
C SER A 162 -19.22 -1.02 -1.70
N ILE A 163 -18.31 -1.59 -0.91
CA ILE A 163 -18.62 -2.67 0.04
C ILE A 163 -19.11 -2.16 1.40
N ASP A 164 -18.91 -0.87 1.73
CA ASP A 164 -19.48 -0.22 2.93
C ASP A 164 -19.16 -0.98 4.23
N VAL A 165 -17.86 -1.10 4.52
CA VAL A 165 -17.36 -1.87 5.67
C VAL A 165 -17.68 -1.16 6.99
N GLN A 166 -18.33 -1.87 7.90
CA GLN A 166 -18.54 -1.44 9.28
C GLN A 166 -17.49 -2.01 10.22
N TYR A 167 -17.19 -1.27 11.28
CA TYR A 167 -16.26 -1.76 12.31
C TYR A 167 -16.80 -3.05 12.93
N GLY A 168 -15.94 -4.06 13.07
CA GLY A 168 -16.30 -5.38 13.62
C GLY A 168 -16.82 -6.39 12.59
N GLU A 169 -17.05 -5.98 11.33
CA GLU A 169 -17.40 -6.88 10.22
C GLU A 169 -16.17 -7.66 9.72
N LYS A 170 -16.38 -8.91 9.31
CA LYS A 170 -15.35 -9.74 8.69
C LYS A 170 -15.26 -9.44 7.20
N VAL A 171 -14.08 -9.03 6.76
CA VAL A 171 -13.81 -8.73 5.35
C VAL A 171 -12.78 -9.72 4.80
N LEU A 172 -13.09 -10.32 3.65
CA LEU A 172 -12.12 -11.08 2.86
C LEU A 172 -11.66 -10.26 1.65
N GLU A 173 -10.36 -10.09 1.50
CA GLU A 173 -9.70 -9.63 0.29
C GLU A 173 -9.11 -10.84 -0.46
N VAL A 174 -9.31 -10.87 -1.78
CA VAL A 174 -8.66 -11.82 -2.68
C VAL A 174 -7.76 -11.07 -3.64
N GLY A 175 -6.46 -11.34 -3.55
CA GLY A 175 -5.39 -10.60 -4.23
C GLY A 175 -4.76 -9.57 -3.30
N THR A 176 -4.02 -10.02 -2.27
CA THR A 176 -3.34 -9.11 -1.33
C THR A 176 -2.43 -8.12 -2.07
N GLY A 177 -1.72 -8.58 -3.10
CA GLY A 177 -0.84 -7.73 -3.89
C GLY A 177 0.20 -7.04 -3.01
N SER A 178 0.31 -5.71 -3.14
CA SER A 178 1.20 -4.91 -2.29
C SER A 178 0.75 -4.81 -0.84
N GLY A 179 -0.51 -5.12 -0.55
CA GLY A 179 -1.11 -5.00 0.78
C GLY A 179 -1.78 -3.67 1.09
N TYR A 180 -1.77 -2.72 0.14
CA TYR A 180 -2.37 -1.40 0.33
C TYR A 180 -3.89 -1.45 0.55
N GLN A 181 -4.61 -2.30 -0.18
CA GLN A 181 -6.07 -2.43 -0.03
C GLN A 181 -6.44 -3.06 1.32
N SER A 182 -5.72 -4.06 1.80
CA SER A 182 -5.89 -4.63 3.16
C SER A 182 -5.52 -3.64 4.26
N ALA A 183 -4.49 -2.82 4.07
CA ALA A 183 -4.15 -1.73 4.99
C ALA A 183 -5.25 -0.66 5.06
N TYR A 184 -5.86 -0.33 3.93
CA TYR A 184 -7.07 0.51 3.90
C TYR A 184 -8.19 -0.16 4.71
N LEU A 185 -8.50 -1.44 4.46
CA LEU A 185 -9.57 -2.16 5.16
C LEU A 185 -9.33 -2.23 6.68
N ALA A 186 -8.08 -2.35 7.13
CA ALA A 186 -7.72 -2.36 8.55
C ALA A 186 -8.03 -1.01 9.24
N ASN A 187 -8.09 0.09 8.49
CA ASN A 187 -8.57 1.37 8.99
C ASN A 187 -10.10 1.42 9.17
N LEU A 188 -10.85 0.46 8.62
CA LEU A 188 -12.31 0.39 8.69
C LEU A 188 -12.83 -0.68 9.65
N THR A 189 -12.13 -1.81 9.80
CA THR A 189 -12.52 -2.94 10.66
C THR A 189 -11.29 -3.60 11.30
N ASP A 190 -11.50 -4.29 12.41
CA ASP A 190 -10.49 -5.06 13.15
C ASP A 190 -10.39 -6.54 12.68
N LYS A 191 -11.03 -6.86 11.55
CA LYS A 191 -11.26 -8.23 11.09
C LYS A 191 -11.06 -8.35 9.58
N VAL A 192 -9.79 -8.38 9.15
CA VAL A 192 -9.39 -8.46 7.73
C VAL A 192 -8.68 -9.77 7.45
N TRP A 193 -9.16 -10.51 6.46
CA TRP A 193 -8.50 -11.67 5.88
C TRP A 193 -8.07 -11.33 4.46
N SER A 194 -6.86 -11.70 4.07
CA SER A 194 -6.35 -11.46 2.72
C SER A 194 -5.63 -12.68 2.16
N ILE A 195 -5.91 -13.01 0.91
CA ILE A 195 -5.31 -14.16 0.21
C ILE A 195 -4.44 -13.67 -0.95
N GLU A 196 -3.22 -14.19 -1.03
CA GLU A 196 -2.29 -13.97 -2.15
C GLU A 196 -1.82 -15.31 -2.71
N ILE A 197 -1.84 -15.45 -4.02
CA ILE A 197 -1.45 -16.69 -4.70
C ILE A 197 0.06 -16.75 -4.93
N ILE A 198 0.72 -15.61 -5.17
CA ILE A 198 2.16 -15.51 -5.45
C ILE A 198 2.92 -15.53 -4.13
N LYS A 199 3.53 -16.67 -3.79
CA LYS A 199 4.21 -16.87 -2.50
C LYS A 199 5.25 -15.79 -2.13
N PRO A 200 6.21 -15.41 -3.00
CA PRO A 200 7.17 -14.35 -2.65
C PRO A 200 6.53 -12.97 -2.43
N LEU A 201 5.40 -12.69 -3.10
CA LEU A 201 4.64 -11.47 -2.90
C LEU A 201 3.92 -11.49 -1.55
N ALA A 202 3.30 -12.62 -1.18
CA ALA A 202 2.68 -12.81 0.12
C ALA A 202 3.67 -12.61 1.28
N GLU A 203 4.86 -13.20 1.19
CA GLU A 203 5.94 -13.09 2.18
C GLU A 203 6.46 -11.66 2.31
N ARG A 204 6.68 -10.98 1.18
CA ARG A 204 7.09 -9.57 1.15
C ARG A 204 6.03 -8.67 1.81
N THR A 205 4.77 -8.85 1.46
CA THR A 205 3.68 -8.02 2.00
C THR A 205 3.47 -8.26 3.50
N ARG A 206 3.58 -9.51 3.98
CA ARG A 206 3.60 -9.80 5.42
C ARG A 206 4.74 -9.09 6.14
N SER A 207 5.94 -9.10 5.54
CA SER A 207 7.11 -8.39 6.08
C SER A 207 6.89 -6.87 6.15
N THR A 208 6.24 -6.28 5.14
CA THR A 208 5.85 -4.86 5.15
C THR A 208 4.90 -4.54 6.31
N TYR A 209 3.86 -5.35 6.52
CA TYR A 209 2.96 -5.16 7.67
C TYR A 209 3.70 -5.26 8.99
N ASP A 210 4.56 -6.26 9.17
CA ASP A 210 5.28 -6.47 10.43
C ASP A 210 6.23 -5.30 10.73
N ALA A 211 6.87 -4.73 9.71
CA ALA A 211 7.68 -3.53 9.84
C ALA A 211 6.85 -2.30 10.25
N LEU A 212 5.69 -2.11 9.63
CA LEU A 212 4.77 -1.00 9.95
C LEU A 212 4.18 -1.16 11.36
N ILE A 213 3.80 -2.37 11.78
CA ILE A 213 3.31 -2.64 13.13
C ILE A 213 4.39 -2.29 14.16
N LYS A 214 5.65 -2.67 13.92
CA LYS A 214 6.80 -2.29 14.79
C LYS A 214 7.00 -0.77 14.87
N ARG A 215 6.68 -0.05 13.80
CA ARG A 215 6.70 1.43 13.76
C ARG A 215 5.47 2.07 14.41
N GLY A 216 4.46 1.29 14.81
CA GLY A 216 3.28 1.75 15.55
C GLY A 216 1.98 1.83 14.74
N TYR A 217 1.95 1.29 13.51
CA TYR A 217 0.73 1.07 12.74
C TYR A 217 -0.01 -0.19 13.25
N SER A 218 -0.44 -0.16 14.51
CA SER A 218 -1.02 -1.31 15.21
C SER A 218 -2.31 -1.84 14.58
N GLU A 219 -3.04 -1.01 13.84
CA GLU A 219 -4.24 -1.41 13.10
C GLU A 219 -3.97 -2.51 12.07
N TYR A 220 -2.76 -2.59 11.50
CA TYR A 220 -2.40 -3.65 10.55
C TYR A 220 -2.25 -5.03 11.20
N ALA A 221 -2.22 -5.11 12.54
CA ALA A 221 -2.34 -6.38 13.25
C ALA A 221 -3.71 -7.06 13.05
N ALA A 222 -4.73 -6.31 12.59
CA ALA A 222 -6.04 -6.85 12.21
C ALA A 222 -6.00 -7.69 10.92
N ILE A 223 -4.90 -7.66 10.17
CA ILE A 223 -4.76 -8.32 8.86
C ILE A 223 -4.18 -9.72 9.04
N THR A 224 -5.01 -10.73 8.76
CA THR A 224 -4.61 -12.13 8.68
C THR A 224 -4.38 -12.52 7.21
N THR A 225 -3.19 -12.99 6.87
CA THR A 225 -2.81 -13.32 5.48
C THR A 225 -2.69 -14.82 5.26
N LYS A 226 -3.06 -15.32 4.07
CA LYS A 226 -2.84 -16.71 3.63
C LYS A 226 -2.25 -16.72 2.22
N ASN A 227 -1.23 -17.55 2.02
CA ASN A 227 -0.76 -17.87 0.67
C ASN A 227 -1.57 -19.07 0.15
N ALA A 228 -2.47 -18.83 -0.80
CA ALA A 228 -3.36 -19.86 -1.35
C ALA A 228 -4.03 -19.38 -2.65
N ASP A 229 -4.70 -20.30 -3.34
CA ASP A 229 -5.60 -19.97 -4.44
C ASP A 229 -6.88 -19.31 -3.90
N GLY A 230 -7.04 -18.03 -4.22
CA GLY A 230 -8.16 -17.22 -3.76
C GLY A 230 -9.53 -17.64 -4.31
N TYR A 231 -9.59 -18.47 -5.38
CA TYR A 231 -10.85 -18.88 -6.00
C TYR A 231 -11.74 -19.63 -5.02
N TYR A 232 -11.10 -20.40 -4.13
CA TYR A 232 -11.75 -21.19 -3.09
C TYR A 232 -12.05 -20.38 -1.82
N GLY A 233 -11.57 -19.14 -1.72
CA GLY A 233 -11.74 -18.30 -0.54
C GLY A 233 -11.04 -18.85 0.70
N TRP A 234 -11.63 -18.61 1.87
CA TRP A 234 -11.09 -19.00 3.17
C TRP A 234 -12.19 -19.58 4.05
N GLU A 235 -12.58 -20.81 3.77
CA GLU A 235 -13.73 -21.47 4.39
C GLU A 235 -13.62 -21.54 5.91
N GLU A 236 -12.42 -21.80 6.45
CA GLU A 236 -12.18 -21.91 7.89
C GLU A 236 -12.37 -20.58 8.63
N ALA A 237 -12.24 -19.46 7.93
CA ALA A 237 -12.46 -18.11 8.45
C ALA A 237 -13.84 -17.54 8.07
N GLY A 238 -14.56 -18.18 7.14
CA GLY A 238 -15.89 -17.75 6.74
C GLY A 238 -16.95 -17.94 7.85
N PRO A 239 -18.19 -17.48 7.60
CA PRO A 239 -18.60 -16.63 6.48
C PRO A 239 -18.21 -15.15 6.70
N PHE A 240 -18.13 -14.39 5.61
CA PHE A 240 -17.72 -12.98 5.58
C PHE A 240 -18.90 -12.04 5.37
N ASP A 241 -18.85 -10.89 6.04
CA ASP A 241 -19.80 -9.80 5.81
C ASP A 241 -19.53 -9.16 4.44
N LYS A 242 -18.25 -8.97 4.11
CA LYS A 242 -17.80 -8.34 2.87
C LYS A 242 -16.72 -9.16 2.18
N ILE A 243 -16.74 -9.16 0.85
CA ILE A 243 -15.67 -9.74 0.03
C ILE A 243 -15.23 -8.72 -1.03
N ILE A 244 -13.94 -8.51 -1.18
CA ILE A 244 -13.37 -7.69 -2.25
C ILE A 244 -12.36 -8.51 -3.03
N VAL A 245 -12.50 -8.54 -4.34
CA VAL A 245 -11.59 -9.25 -5.24
C VAL A 245 -10.86 -8.23 -6.08
N THR A 246 -9.53 -8.28 -6.12
CA THR A 246 -8.65 -7.28 -6.75
C THR A 246 -7.93 -7.85 -7.98
N CYS A 247 -8.46 -8.93 -8.55
CA CYS A 247 -8.05 -9.54 -9.82
C CYS A 247 -9.29 -9.84 -10.68
N GLY A 248 -9.10 -9.92 -12.00
CA GLY A 248 -10.17 -10.07 -12.98
C GLY A 248 -10.45 -11.53 -13.32
N ILE A 249 -11.72 -11.91 -13.30
CA ILE A 249 -12.22 -13.26 -13.67
C ILE A 249 -13.45 -13.13 -14.56
N ASP A 250 -13.83 -14.16 -15.30
CA ASP A 250 -15.01 -14.14 -16.19
C ASP A 250 -16.37 -14.44 -15.51
N HIS A 251 -16.35 -15.00 -14.30
CA HIS A 251 -17.56 -15.34 -13.54
C HIS A 251 -17.39 -15.09 -12.03
N ILE A 252 -18.50 -14.99 -11.31
CA ILE A 252 -18.46 -14.88 -9.84
C ILE A 252 -18.13 -16.27 -9.27
N PRO A 253 -17.01 -16.45 -8.53
CA PRO A 253 -16.65 -17.75 -7.99
C PRO A 253 -17.73 -18.29 -7.04
N PRO A 254 -18.29 -19.49 -7.29
CA PRO A 254 -19.27 -20.09 -6.39
C PRO A 254 -18.78 -20.26 -4.94
N PRO A 255 -17.50 -20.61 -4.65
CA PRO A 255 -17.01 -20.68 -3.27
C PRO A 255 -17.11 -19.34 -2.53
N LEU A 256 -16.70 -18.25 -3.16
CA LEU A 256 -16.78 -16.91 -2.56
C LEU A 256 -18.23 -16.50 -2.31
N LEU A 257 -19.15 -16.84 -3.22
CA LEU A 257 -20.57 -16.55 -3.03
C LEU A 257 -21.19 -17.34 -1.87
N ARG A 258 -20.76 -18.58 -1.64
CA ARG A 258 -21.17 -19.40 -0.48
C ARG A 258 -20.65 -18.83 0.83
N GLN A 259 -19.40 -18.34 0.83
CA GLN A 259 -18.78 -17.74 2.01
C GLN A 259 -19.30 -16.33 2.32
N LEU A 260 -20.02 -15.68 1.40
CA LEU A 260 -20.68 -14.40 1.67
C LEU A 260 -21.94 -14.60 2.51
N LYS A 261 -22.04 -13.88 3.64
CA LYS A 261 -23.22 -13.89 4.51
C LYS A 261 -24.47 -13.37 3.79
N SER A 262 -25.64 -13.75 4.29
CA SER A 262 -26.89 -13.09 3.92
C SER A 262 -26.84 -11.62 4.33
N GLY A 263 -27.23 -10.72 3.43
CA GLY A 263 -27.03 -9.28 3.53
C GLY A 263 -25.63 -8.80 3.12
N GLY A 264 -24.68 -9.72 2.92
CA GLY A 264 -23.30 -9.40 2.59
C GLY A 264 -23.13 -8.78 1.20
N ILE A 265 -22.01 -8.07 1.03
CA ILE A 265 -21.66 -7.35 -0.19
C ILE A 265 -20.32 -7.86 -0.71
N MET A 266 -20.27 -8.21 -1.98
CA MET A 266 -19.04 -8.49 -2.70
C MET A 266 -18.79 -7.45 -3.79
N VAL A 267 -17.55 -7.02 -3.96
CA VAL A 267 -17.12 -6.26 -5.14
C VAL A 267 -16.05 -7.05 -5.89
N ILE A 268 -16.27 -7.26 -7.19
CA ILE A 268 -15.45 -8.15 -8.01
C ILE A 268 -15.38 -7.64 -9.47
N PRO A 269 -14.19 -7.55 -10.08
CA PRO A 269 -14.01 -7.30 -11.51
C PRO A 269 -14.37 -8.55 -12.33
N ILE A 270 -15.37 -8.43 -13.20
CA ILE A 270 -15.87 -9.49 -14.06
C ILE A 270 -15.72 -9.13 -15.54
N GLY A 271 -15.10 -10.00 -16.33
CA GLY A 271 -15.00 -9.87 -17.78
C GLY A 271 -13.72 -10.47 -18.35
N PRO A 272 -13.57 -10.46 -19.69
CA PRO A 272 -12.37 -10.98 -20.34
C PRO A 272 -11.12 -10.16 -19.93
N PRO A 273 -9.91 -10.74 -20.07
CA PRO A 273 -8.66 -10.05 -19.76
C PRO A 273 -8.55 -8.66 -20.40
N GLY A 274 -8.31 -7.63 -19.57
CA GLY A 274 -8.18 -6.23 -20.01
C GLY A 274 -9.51 -5.50 -20.25
N ALA A 275 -10.65 -6.19 -20.16
CA ALA A 275 -11.98 -5.64 -20.41
C ALA A 275 -12.99 -6.01 -19.32
N GLN A 276 -12.59 -5.93 -18.04
CA GLN A 276 -13.48 -6.20 -16.92
C GLN A 276 -14.40 -5.03 -16.55
N HIS A 277 -15.56 -5.36 -16.02
CA HIS A 277 -16.48 -4.44 -15.35
C HIS A 277 -16.50 -4.75 -13.85
N VAL A 278 -16.49 -3.72 -13.00
CA VAL A 278 -16.46 -3.94 -11.55
C VAL A 278 -17.88 -4.04 -11.00
N LEU A 279 -18.28 -5.25 -10.62
CA LEU A 279 -19.62 -5.53 -10.15
C LEU A 279 -19.69 -5.51 -8.62
N LYS A 280 -20.68 -4.80 -8.09
CA LYS A 280 -21.19 -4.96 -6.74
C LYS A 280 -22.27 -6.03 -6.73
N VAL A 281 -22.09 -7.03 -5.88
CA VAL A 281 -22.95 -8.20 -5.71
C VAL A 281 -23.50 -8.16 -4.28
N VAL A 282 -24.83 -8.16 -4.13
CA VAL A 282 -25.49 -8.15 -2.82
C VAL A 282 -26.30 -9.44 -2.66
N LYS A 283 -26.02 -10.19 -1.59
CA LYS A 283 -26.75 -11.42 -1.26
C LYS A 283 -27.96 -11.10 -0.41
N LYS A 284 -29.10 -10.77 -1.01
CA LYS A 284 -30.31 -10.37 -0.28
C LYS A 284 -31.05 -11.58 0.27
N LYS A 285 -31.60 -11.43 1.47
CA LYS A 285 -32.60 -12.35 2.00
C LYS A 285 -33.92 -12.17 1.23
N GLY A 286 -34.45 -13.25 0.70
CA GLY A 286 -35.72 -13.32 -0.01
C GLY A 286 -36.90 -13.31 0.96
N VAL A 287 -38.03 -12.79 0.49
CA VAL A 287 -39.26 -12.62 1.28
C VAL A 287 -39.82 -13.97 1.76
N LEU A 288 -39.57 -15.06 1.01
CA LEU A 288 -40.01 -16.42 1.31
C LEU A 288 -38.90 -17.30 1.94
N GLY A 289 -37.83 -16.70 2.47
CA GLY A 289 -36.74 -17.42 3.14
C GLY A 289 -35.59 -17.91 2.23
N GLY A 290 -35.69 -17.77 0.90
CA GLY A 290 -34.58 -18.02 -0.04
C GLY A 290 -33.55 -16.88 -0.08
N GLU A 291 -32.44 -17.04 -0.80
CA GLU A 291 -31.46 -15.97 -1.05
C GLU A 291 -31.54 -15.50 -2.51
N ARG A 292 -31.43 -14.19 -2.75
CA ARG A 292 -31.39 -13.61 -4.11
C ARG A 292 -30.13 -12.78 -4.28
N ILE A 293 -29.43 -13.01 -5.40
CA ILE A 293 -28.27 -12.21 -5.78
C ILE A 293 -28.72 -11.00 -6.61
N VAL A 294 -28.33 -9.81 -6.17
CA VAL A 294 -28.52 -8.56 -6.94
C VAL A 294 -27.15 -8.06 -7.38
N ARG A 295 -27.04 -7.66 -8.65
CA ARG A 295 -25.78 -7.17 -9.25
C ARG A 295 -25.97 -5.75 -9.76
N SER A 296 -24.94 -4.93 -9.63
CA SER A 296 -24.87 -3.58 -10.20
C SER A 296 -23.43 -3.23 -10.53
N ASP A 297 -23.18 -2.51 -11.62
CA ASP A 297 -21.84 -2.03 -11.99
C ASP A 297 -21.52 -0.70 -11.29
N ILE A 298 -20.40 -0.64 -10.55
CA ILE A 298 -20.00 0.55 -9.77
C ILE A 298 -19.39 1.66 -10.66
N TYR A 299 -19.11 1.36 -11.92
CA TYR A 299 -18.62 2.28 -12.96
C TYR A 299 -19.60 2.45 -14.13
N ARG A 300 -20.86 2.00 -13.98
CA ARG A 300 -21.95 2.22 -14.95
C ARG A 300 -21.59 1.77 -16.38
N GLY A 301 -20.96 0.61 -16.52
CA GLY A 301 -20.58 0.03 -17.81
C GLY A 301 -19.20 0.44 -18.30
N SER A 302 -18.43 1.20 -17.52
CA SER A 302 -17.03 1.49 -17.90
C SER A 302 -16.16 0.26 -17.65
N VAL A 303 -15.21 0.05 -18.54
CA VAL A 303 -14.19 -0.99 -18.41
C VAL A 303 -13.10 -0.54 -17.43
N VAL A 304 -12.65 -1.46 -16.59
CA VAL A 304 -11.51 -1.30 -15.69
C VAL A 304 -10.61 -2.52 -15.84
N PRO A 305 -9.36 -2.37 -16.31
CA PRO A 305 -8.47 -3.50 -16.48
C PRO A 305 -7.97 -4.02 -15.12
N PHE A 306 -7.97 -5.33 -14.96
CA PHE A 306 -7.35 -6.03 -13.84
C PHE A 306 -6.42 -7.14 -14.32
N VAL A 307 -5.40 -7.44 -13.51
CA VAL A 307 -4.58 -8.63 -13.69
C VAL A 307 -5.45 -9.89 -13.56
N PRO A 308 -5.16 -10.97 -14.29
CA PRO A 308 -6.01 -12.15 -14.27
C PRO A 308 -6.08 -12.82 -12.89
N PHE A 309 -7.23 -13.40 -12.57
CA PHE A 309 -7.42 -14.29 -11.44
C PHE A 309 -6.82 -15.65 -11.78
N THR A 310 -5.62 -15.89 -11.26
CA THR A 310 -4.85 -17.08 -11.60
C THR A 310 -5.19 -18.30 -10.73
N LYS A 311 -4.83 -19.49 -11.23
CA LYS A 311 -5.10 -20.79 -10.62
C LYS A 311 -3.81 -21.45 -10.14
N LEU A 312 -3.86 -22.14 -9.00
CA LEU A 312 -2.81 -23.09 -8.58
C LEU A 312 -3.10 -24.52 -9.05
N GLU A 313 -2.06 -25.22 -9.50
CA GLU A 313 -1.99 -26.67 -9.58
C GLU A 313 -0.76 -27.15 -8.81
N GLY A 314 -0.99 -27.80 -7.66
CA GLY A 314 0.08 -27.99 -6.68
C GLY A 314 0.57 -26.64 -6.17
N ASP A 315 1.86 -26.37 -6.34
CA ASP A 315 2.51 -25.11 -5.95
C ASP A 315 2.77 -24.16 -7.14
N GLU A 316 2.35 -24.54 -8.35
CA GLU A 316 2.59 -23.76 -9.57
C GLU A 316 1.36 -22.98 -10.03
N ILE A 317 1.59 -21.77 -10.56
CA ILE A 317 0.55 -20.95 -11.17
C ILE A 317 0.45 -21.31 -12.66
N VAL A 318 -0.68 -21.89 -13.09
CA VAL A 318 -0.80 -22.54 -14.43
C VAL A 318 -1.85 -21.94 -15.35
N GLY A 319 -2.35 -20.73 -15.06
CA GLY A 319 -3.34 -20.04 -15.88
C GLY A 319 -4.41 -19.38 -15.03
N THR A 320 -5.66 -19.38 -15.52
CA THR A 320 -6.82 -18.72 -14.89
C THR A 320 -7.98 -19.67 -14.66
N HIS A 321 -8.87 -19.36 -13.72
CA HIS A 321 -10.13 -20.09 -13.50
C HIS A 321 -11.24 -19.75 -14.51
N ASN A 322 -10.92 -19.11 -15.64
CA ASN A 322 -11.89 -18.79 -16.68
C ASN A 322 -12.50 -20.07 -17.30
N GLN A 323 -13.79 -20.02 -17.63
CA GLN A 323 -14.58 -21.12 -18.18
C GLN A 323 -14.68 -21.07 -19.71
#